data_AF-A0A2V5UD34-F1
#
_entry.id   AF-A0A2V5UD34-F1
#
_cell.length_a   1.000
_cell.length_b   1.000
_cell.length_c   1.000
_cell.angle_alpha   90.00
_cell.angle_beta   90.00
_cell.angle_gamma   90.00
#
_symmetry.space_group_name_H-M   'P 1'
#
loop_
_entity.id
_entity.type
_entity.pdbx_description
1 polymer ?
#
loop_
_entity_poly.entity_id
_entity_poly.type
_entity_poly.pdbx_seq_one_letter_code
_entity_poly.pdbx_strand_id
1 'polypeptide(L)'
;RDWLRAVAQLSEYRLIDWTPLEDKSGMGLLSGFAKINDFGVKVLEAGVAPPIRISIDESRRTTVSRQEQASIATSTPQQQAITQALEKVITAINQADLSEKEKNAAKSLLRKLLGSKAAGNVLGAGAQSLSAKYFTG
;
A
#
# COMPACT_ATOMS: atom_id res chain seq x y z
N ARG A 1 6.05 4.51 -32.76
CA ARG A 1 6.72 4.60 -31.44
C ARG A 1 6.65 3.22 -30.81
N ASP A 2 7.79 2.56 -30.60
CA ASP A 2 7.84 1.18 -30.08
C ASP A 2 7.53 1.18 -28.57
N TRP A 3 6.26 0.95 -28.24
CA TRP A 3 5.78 0.93 -26.87
C TRP A 3 6.25 -0.32 -26.12
N LEU A 4 6.53 -1.43 -26.82
CA LEU A 4 7.06 -2.66 -26.22
C LEU A 4 8.46 -2.42 -25.66
N ARG A 5 9.30 -1.69 -26.38
CA ARG A 5 10.63 -1.30 -25.88
C ARG A 5 10.53 -0.43 -24.62
N ALA A 6 9.56 0.49 -24.55
CA ALA A 6 9.34 1.30 -23.36
C ALA A 6 8.87 0.46 -22.15
N VAL A 7 7.96 -0.49 -22.38
CA VAL A 7 7.48 -1.43 -21.36
C VAL A 7 8.62 -2.32 -20.86
N ALA A 8 9.43 -2.88 -21.77
CA ALA A 8 10.59 -3.68 -21.42
C ALA A 8 11.57 -2.91 -20.53
N GLN A 9 11.88 -1.66 -20.89
CA GLN A 9 12.77 -0.80 -20.12
C GLN A 9 12.19 -0.49 -18.73
N LEU A 10 10.90 -0.16 -18.62
CA LEU A 10 10.26 0.07 -17.32
C LEU A 10 10.29 -1.18 -16.42
N SER A 11 10.14 -2.36 -17.00
CA SER A 11 10.23 -3.64 -16.30
C SER A 11 11.68 -3.95 -15.84
N GLU A 12 12.67 -3.72 -16.70
CA GLU A 12 14.10 -3.88 -16.39
C GLU A 12 14.51 -3.07 -15.14
N TYR A 13 14.03 -1.82 -15.06
CA TYR A 13 14.28 -0.95 -13.92
C TYR A 13 13.30 -1.14 -12.74
N ARG A 14 12.50 -2.21 -12.78
CA ARG A 14 11.56 -2.60 -11.70
C ARG A 14 10.53 -1.51 -11.38
N LEU A 15 10.15 -0.69 -12.35
CA LEU A 15 9.11 0.34 -12.18
C LEU A 15 7.71 -0.23 -12.44
N ILE A 16 7.62 -1.31 -13.20
CA ILE A 16 6.40 -2.06 -13.46
C ILE A 16 6.66 -3.55 -13.32
N ASP A 17 5.60 -4.30 -13.04
CA ASP A 17 5.54 -5.74 -13.24
C ASP A 17 4.88 -5.98 -14.60
N TRP A 18 5.56 -6.70 -15.49
CA TRP A 18 5.08 -7.05 -16.82
C TRP A 18 4.85 -8.54 -16.94
N THR A 19 3.64 -8.91 -17.35
CA THR A 19 3.28 -10.29 -17.68
C THR A 19 3.00 -10.38 -19.17
N PRO A 20 3.88 -11.03 -19.96
CA PRO A 20 3.61 -11.26 -21.37
C PRO A 20 2.42 -12.20 -21.53
N LEU A 21 1.53 -11.88 -22.45
CA LEU A 21 0.48 -12.76 -22.92
C LEU A 21 1.00 -13.42 -24.20
N GLU A 22 1.30 -14.71 -24.12
CA GLU A 22 1.64 -15.48 -25.31
C GLU A 22 0.41 -15.61 -26.21
N ASP A 23 0.54 -15.13 -27.43
CA ASP A 23 -0.44 -15.40 -28.48
C ASP A 23 -0.32 -16.86 -28.92
N LYS A 24 -1.38 -17.64 -28.68
CA LYS A 24 -1.47 -19.04 -29.09
C LYS A 24 -1.50 -19.21 -30.62
N SER A 25 -1.63 -18.13 -31.40
CA SER A 25 -1.62 -18.16 -32.86
C SER A 25 -0.22 -18.21 -33.49
N GLY A 26 0.86 -18.17 -32.70
CA GLY A 26 2.24 -18.34 -33.22
C GLY A 26 2.76 -17.16 -34.06
N MET A 27 2.01 -16.05 -34.14
CA MET A 27 2.36 -14.86 -34.92
C MET A 27 3.20 -13.83 -34.14
N GLY A 28 3.64 -14.17 -32.92
CA GLY A 28 4.66 -13.39 -32.20
C GLY A 28 4.23 -12.00 -31.74
N LEU A 29 2.93 -11.68 -31.73
CA LEU A 29 2.46 -10.44 -31.10
C LEU A 29 2.46 -10.61 -29.58
N LEU A 30 3.50 -10.09 -28.93
CA LEU A 30 3.57 -9.97 -27.46
C LEU A 30 2.56 -8.93 -27.00
N SER A 31 1.32 -9.34 -26.74
CA SER A 31 0.39 -8.59 -25.90
C SER A 31 0.76 -8.83 -24.43
N GLY A 32 0.24 -8.04 -23.50
CA GLY A 32 0.51 -8.27 -22.08
C GLY A 32 -0.08 -7.22 -21.18
N PHE A 33 -0.06 -7.51 -19.88
CA PHE A 33 -0.53 -6.61 -18.84
C PHE A 33 0.66 -6.05 -18.07
N ALA A 34 0.71 -4.73 -17.94
CA ALA A 34 1.66 -4.00 -17.12
C ALA A 34 0.94 -3.43 -15.89
N LYS A 35 1.52 -3.61 -14.71
CA LYS A 35 1.08 -2.92 -13.49
C LYS A 35 2.24 -2.13 -12.90
N ILE A 36 2.01 -0.88 -12.51
CA ILE A 36 2.99 -0.13 -11.71
C ILE A 36 3.13 -0.83 -10.35
N ASN A 37 4.36 -1.12 -9.95
CA ASN A 37 4.66 -1.79 -8.69
C ASN A 37 5.02 -0.78 -7.59
N ASP A 38 5.27 -1.26 -6.37
CA ASP A 38 5.53 -0.40 -5.21
C ASP A 38 6.72 0.56 -5.41
N PHE A 39 7.77 0.13 -6.11
CA PHE A 39 8.91 0.99 -6.41
C PHE A 39 8.53 2.07 -7.42
N GLY A 40 7.80 1.70 -8.48
CA GLY A 40 7.23 2.65 -9.45
C GLY A 40 6.33 3.69 -8.79
N VAL A 41 5.46 3.29 -7.86
CA VAL A 41 4.60 4.23 -7.10
C VAL A 41 5.46 5.20 -6.28
N LYS A 42 6.48 4.72 -5.57
CA LYS A 42 7.39 5.59 -4.79
C LYS A 42 8.13 6.60 -5.66
N VAL A 43 8.55 6.18 -6.85
CA VAL A 43 9.21 7.05 -7.83
C VAL A 43 8.27 8.17 -8.31
N LEU A 44 6.99 7.86 -8.51
CA LEU A 44 6.01 8.81 -9.03
C LEU A 44 5.41 9.73 -7.96
N GLU A 45 5.22 9.23 -6.74
CA GLU A 45 4.42 9.92 -5.71
C GLU A 45 5.22 10.31 -4.46
N ALA A 46 6.26 9.54 -4.11
CA ALA A 46 7.02 9.73 -2.88
C ALA A 46 8.37 10.46 -3.08
N GLY A 47 8.64 10.96 -4.28
CA GLY A 47 9.85 11.72 -4.60
C GLY A 47 11.14 10.91 -4.61
N VAL A 48 11.04 9.57 -4.71
CA VAL A 48 12.22 8.71 -4.87
C VAL A 48 12.82 8.94 -6.27
N ALA A 49 14.13 9.17 -6.33
CA ALA A 49 14.81 9.42 -7.59
C ALA A 49 14.65 8.22 -8.55
N PRO A 50 14.17 8.44 -9.79
CA PRO A 50 13.99 7.35 -10.73
C PRO A 50 15.36 6.88 -11.29
N PRO A 51 15.52 5.59 -11.57
CA PRO A 51 16.74 5.05 -12.18
C PRO A 51 16.89 5.45 -13.66
N ILE A 52 15.80 5.89 -14.30
CA ILE A 52 15.76 6.43 -15.66
C ILE A 52 14.97 7.73 -15.69
N ARG A 53 15.19 8.58 -16.69
CA ARG A 53 14.36 9.78 -16.85
C ARG A 53 12.95 9.39 -17.27
N ILE A 54 11.96 9.86 -16.52
CA ILE A 54 10.54 9.66 -16.78
C ILE A 54 9.90 11.04 -16.94
N SER A 55 9.11 11.22 -17.99
CA SER A 55 8.30 12.43 -18.20
C SER A 55 6.86 12.01 -18.43
N ILE A 56 5.96 12.54 -17.60
CA ILE A 56 4.53 12.27 -17.71
C ILE A 56 3.92 13.34 -18.60
N ASP A 57 3.31 12.90 -19.70
CA ASP A 57 2.47 13.78 -20.52
C ASP A 57 1.14 14.02 -19.80
N GLU A 58 1.10 15.05 -18.97
CA GLU A 58 -0.08 15.43 -18.16
C GLU A 58 -1.32 15.71 -19.01
N SER A 59 -1.17 16.06 -20.29
CA SER A 59 -2.29 16.31 -21.20
C SER A 59 -3.15 15.07 -21.47
N ARG A 60 -2.59 13.87 -21.24
CA ARG A 60 -3.24 12.57 -21.46
C ARG A 60 -3.68 11.89 -20.16
N ARG A 61 -3.53 12.55 -19.01
CA ARG A 61 -3.99 12.00 -17.74
C ARG A 61 -5.51 11.95 -17.75
N THR A 62 -6.09 10.76 -17.91
CA THR A 62 -7.49 10.54 -17.61
C THR A 62 -7.67 10.70 -16.10
N THR A 63 -8.44 11.71 -15.69
CA THR A 63 -8.83 11.89 -14.29
C THR A 63 -9.72 10.73 -13.87
N VAL A 64 -9.10 9.68 -13.33
CA VAL A 64 -9.83 8.71 -12.51
C VAL A 64 -10.18 9.45 -11.22
N SER A 65 -11.46 9.47 -10.87
CA SER A 65 -11.94 10.07 -9.62
C SER A 65 -11.09 9.52 -8.47
N ARG A 66 -10.54 10.40 -7.61
CA ARG A 66 -9.73 10.01 -6.44
C ARG A 66 -10.42 8.95 -5.55
N GLN A 67 -11.74 8.80 -5.63
CA GLN A 67 -12.51 7.74 -4.96
C GLN A 67 -12.24 6.31 -5.50
N GLU A 68 -11.81 6.15 -6.75
CA GLU A 68 -11.48 4.84 -7.35
C GLU A 68 -9.97 4.52 -7.31
N GLN A 69 -9.14 5.51 -6.96
CA GLN A 69 -7.78 5.28 -6.52
C GLN A 69 -7.84 4.66 -5.12
N ALA A 70 -8.16 3.36 -5.07
CA ALA A 70 -7.95 2.55 -3.88
C ALA A 70 -6.50 2.78 -3.47
N SER A 71 -6.32 3.40 -2.30
CA SER A 71 -5.01 3.67 -1.69
C SER A 71 -4.14 2.43 -1.87
N ILE A 72 -3.15 2.50 -2.77
CA ILE A 72 -2.23 1.39 -3.05
C ILE A 72 -1.20 1.35 -1.91
N ALA A 73 -1.71 1.09 -0.72
CA ALA A 73 -1.05 0.37 0.33
C ALA A 73 -2.06 -0.70 0.72
N THR A 74 -2.34 -1.64 -0.19
CA THR A 74 -3.05 -2.86 0.19
C THR A 74 -2.16 -3.55 1.21
N SER A 75 -2.50 -3.38 2.48
CA SER A 75 -1.86 -4.08 3.59
C SER A 75 -1.70 -5.54 3.18
N THR A 76 -0.49 -6.10 3.31
CA THR A 76 -0.26 -7.51 2.97
C THR A 76 -1.26 -8.39 3.77
N PRO A 77 -1.61 -9.59 3.29
CA PRO A 77 -2.51 -10.48 4.04
C PRO A 77 -2.05 -10.69 5.49
N GLN A 78 -0.73 -10.73 5.71
CA GLN A 78 -0.13 -10.79 7.05
C GLN A 78 -0.37 -9.50 7.85
N GLN A 79 -0.17 -8.32 7.26
CA GLN A 79 -0.48 -7.04 7.92
C GLN A 79 -1.96 -6.93 8.30
N GLN A 80 -2.87 -7.41 7.45
CA GLN A 80 -4.30 -7.45 7.72
C GLN A 80 -4.61 -8.38 8.91
N ALA A 81 -4.06 -9.59 8.93
CA ALA A 81 -4.25 -10.53 10.03
C ALA A 81 -3.74 -9.98 11.36
N ILE A 82 -2.57 -9.34 11.38
CA ILE A 82 -2.01 -8.73 12.59
C ILE A 82 -2.87 -7.52 13.03
N THR A 83 -3.33 -6.71 12.08
CA THR A 83 -4.22 -5.56 12.37
C THR A 83 -5.53 -6.04 13.00
N GLN A 84 -6.16 -7.08 12.45
CA GLN A 84 -7.39 -7.67 13.01
C GLN A 84 -7.16 -8.29 14.38
N ALA A 85 -6.04 -8.97 14.60
CA ALA A 85 -5.69 -9.51 15.92
C ALA A 85 -5.55 -8.39 16.96
N LEU A 86 -4.89 -7.29 16.59
CA LEU A 86 -4.71 -6.14 17.48
C LEU A 86 -6.03 -5.42 17.75
N GLU A 87 -6.93 -5.34 16.77
CA GLU A 87 -8.29 -4.81 16.96
C GLU A 87 -9.09 -5.62 17.98
N LYS A 88 -8.98 -6.95 17.95
CA LYS A 88 -9.61 -7.83 18.93
C LYS A 88 -9.07 -7.60 20.34
N VAL A 89 -7.76 -7.37 20.49
CA VAL A 89 -7.15 -7.02 21.79
C VAL A 89 -7.70 -5.70 22.33
N ILE A 90 -7.76 -4.66 21.49
CA ILE A 90 -8.33 -3.36 21.88
C ILE A 90 -9.80 -3.51 22.32
N THR A 91 -10.57 -4.30 21.57
CA THR A 91 -11.99 -4.57 21.87
C THR A 91 -12.14 -5.33 23.19
N ALA A 92 -11.32 -6.35 23.44
CA ALA A 92 -11.33 -7.09 24.69
C ALA A 92 -11.00 -6.19 25.89
N ILE A 93 -10.05 -5.26 25.76
CA ILE A 93 -9.72 -4.29 26.81
C ILE A 93 -10.90 -3.34 27.09
N ASN A 94 -11.63 -2.91 26.05
CA ASN A 94 -12.82 -2.08 26.22
C ASN A 94 -13.93 -2.81 26.98
N GLN A 95 -14.13 -4.09 26.67
CA GLN A 95 -15.19 -4.93 27.23
C GLN A 95 -14.84 -5.55 28.59
N ALA A 96 -13.56 -5.57 28.98
CA ALA A 96 -13.13 -6.13 30.25
C ALA A 96 -13.83 -5.46 31.44
N ASP A 97 -14.18 -6.25 32.45
CA ASP A 97 -14.73 -5.73 33.70
C ASP A 97 -13.60 -5.26 34.62
N LEU A 98 -12.98 -4.14 34.23
CA LEU A 98 -11.86 -3.50 34.90
C LEU A 98 -12.21 -2.03 35.21
N SER A 99 -11.47 -1.42 36.14
CA SER A 99 -11.64 0.00 36.42
C SER A 99 -11.28 0.86 35.20
N GLU A 100 -11.93 2.02 35.07
CA GLU A 100 -11.62 2.97 33.99
C GLU A 100 -10.15 3.41 34.01
N LYS A 101 -9.54 3.49 35.19
CA LYS A 101 -8.11 3.81 35.33
C LYS A 101 -7.22 2.77 34.66
N GLU A 102 -7.50 1.49 34.86
CA GLU A 102 -6.73 0.38 34.27
C GLU A 102 -6.95 0.31 32.76
N LYS A 103 -8.19 0.48 32.29
CA LYS A 103 -8.50 0.56 30.86
C LYS A 103 -7.75 1.70 30.19
N ASN A 104 -7.74 2.89 30.80
CA ASN A 104 -7.05 4.06 30.26
C ASN A 104 -5.52 3.89 30.24
N ALA A 105 -4.94 3.24 31.24
CA ALA A 105 -3.52 2.92 31.26
C ALA A 105 -3.15 1.95 30.11
N ALA A 106 -3.92 0.88 29.93
CA ALA A 106 -3.72 -0.08 28.85
C ALA A 106 -3.86 0.59 27.46
N LYS A 107 -4.91 1.41 27.29
CA LYS A 107 -5.13 2.21 26.07
C LYS A 107 -3.98 3.15 25.76
N SER A 108 -3.43 3.83 26.78
CA SER A 108 -2.29 4.74 26.62
C SER A 108 -1.05 4.00 26.12
N LEU A 109 -0.77 2.81 26.64
CA LEU A 109 0.33 1.97 26.16
C LEU A 109 0.10 1.49 24.72
N LEU A 110 -1.12 1.07 24.38
CA LEU A 110 -1.46 0.66 23.02
C LEU A 110 -1.35 1.81 22.02
N ARG A 111 -1.79 3.01 22.37
CA ARG A 111 -1.60 4.21 21.54
C ARG A 111 -0.13 4.50 21.29
N LYS A 112 0.73 4.39 22.32
CA LYS A 112 2.19 4.55 22.16
C LYS A 112 2.79 3.47 21.27
N LEU A 113 2.34 2.22 21.41
CA LEU A 113 2.77 1.11 20.57
C LEU A 113 2.41 1.36 19.10
N LEU A 114 1.15 1.72 18.82
CA LEU A 114 0.66 2.01 17.47
C LEU A 114 1.36 3.22 16.83
N GLY A 115 1.72 4.23 17.62
CA GLY A 115 2.50 5.39 17.16
C GLY A 115 4.00 5.13 16.99
N SER A 116 4.49 3.92 17.31
CA SER A 116 5.92 3.61 17.20
C SER A 116 6.35 3.33 15.76
N LYS A 117 7.62 3.57 15.47
CA LYS A 117 8.24 3.22 14.17
C LYS A 117 8.12 1.71 13.86
N ALA A 118 8.20 0.86 14.89
CA ALA A 118 8.05 -0.58 14.73
C ALA A 118 6.63 -0.96 14.27
N ALA A 119 5.61 -0.34 14.84
CA ALA A 119 4.23 -0.55 14.40
C ALA A 119 4.00 -0.07 12.96
N GLY A 120 4.58 1.07 12.58
CA GLY A 120 4.55 1.53 11.18
C GLY A 120 5.16 0.52 10.20
N ASN A 121 6.28 -0.12 10.58
CA ASN A 121 6.94 -1.13 9.75
C ASN A 121 6.15 -2.45 9.68
N VAL A 122 5.54 -2.88 10.79
CA VAL A 122 4.86 -4.19 10.89
C VAL A 122 3.42 -4.13 10.41
N LEU A 123 2.70 -3.03 10.65
CA LEU A 123 1.26 -2.90 10.36
C LEU A 123 0.98 -2.00 9.15
N GLY A 124 1.97 -1.24 8.68
CA GLY A 124 1.78 -0.25 7.62
C GLY A 124 0.66 0.74 7.98
N ALA A 125 -0.25 0.97 7.03
CA ALA A 125 -1.43 1.83 7.22
C ALA A 125 -2.37 1.32 8.34
N GLY A 126 -2.32 0.03 8.69
CA GLY A 126 -3.15 -0.56 9.75
C GLY A 126 -2.92 0.06 11.13
N ALA A 127 -1.69 0.50 11.43
CA ALA A 127 -1.38 1.18 12.69
C ALA A 127 -2.14 2.52 12.81
N GLN A 128 -2.15 3.30 11.73
CA GLN A 128 -2.83 4.59 11.67
C GLN A 128 -4.35 4.40 11.73
N SER A 129 -4.90 3.43 11.01
CA SER A 129 -6.33 3.11 11.03
C SER A 129 -6.83 2.72 12.42
N LEU A 130 -6.08 1.88 13.15
CA LEU A 130 -6.44 1.52 14.53
C LEU A 130 -6.32 2.70 15.48
N SER A 131 -5.27 3.54 15.30
CA SER A 131 -5.10 4.75 16.10
C SER A 131 -6.28 5.71 15.92
N ALA A 132 -6.72 5.93 14.68
CA ALA A 132 -7.87 6.78 14.37
C ALA A 132 -9.18 6.18 14.88
N LYS A 133 -9.39 4.87 14.74
CA LYS A 133 -10.66 4.26 15.14
C LYS A 133 -10.90 4.29 16.65
N TYR A 134 -9.85 4.15 17.46
CA TYR A 134 -9.99 3.93 18.90
C TYR A 134 -9.38 5.01 19.80
N PHE A 135 -8.55 5.90 19.26
CA PHE A 135 -7.77 6.83 20.09
C PHE A 135 -7.79 8.29 19.60
N THR A 136 -8.45 8.61 18.49
CA THR A 136 -8.75 10.01 18.15
C THR A 136 -10.08 10.41 18.80
N GLY A 137 -9.93 11.09 19.93
CA GLY A 137 -10.95 11.81 20.70
C GLY A 137 -10.21 12.91 21.45
#